data_AF-A0A328AAC8-F1
#
_entry.id   AF-A0A328AAC8-F1
#
_cell.length_a   1.000
_cell.length_b   1.000
_cell.length_c   1.000
_cell.angle_alpha   90.00
_cell.angle_beta   90.00
_cell.angle_gamma   90.00
#
_symmetry.space_group_name_H-M   'P 1'
#
loop_
_entity.id
_entity.type
_entity.pdbx_description
1 polymer ?
#
loop_
_entity_poly.entity_id
_entity_poly.type
_entity_poly.pdbx_seq_one_letter_code
_entity_poly.pdbx_strand_id
1 'polypeptide(L)'
;MRLALAGLAICAAGLAACSPGLPEGVDEAKVHNEISSAIGDPNTCVLIGQQGTGKVVYRYNSHTTCGRSLPACQGAAAQTVDDLLKATAQDRQPRATSCNSTADGSRGVGWASGVLTGKGQGLVYAAVMEGERSFPGRMMSDRLSRALQDAGL
;
A
#
# COMPACT_ATOMS: atom_id res chain seq x y z
N MET A 1 -13.29 4.60 -66.86
CA MET A 1 -13.51 5.66 -65.85
C MET A 1 -13.05 5.11 -64.51
N ARG A 2 -12.02 5.70 -63.92
CA ARG A 2 -11.26 5.15 -62.77
C ARG A 2 -12.03 5.36 -61.46
N LEU A 3 -12.24 4.29 -60.70
CA LEU A 3 -12.64 4.36 -59.29
C LEU A 3 -11.47 4.93 -58.47
N ALA A 4 -11.77 5.84 -57.55
CA ALA A 4 -10.87 6.19 -56.45
C ALA A 4 -11.69 6.47 -55.18
N LEU A 5 -11.73 5.48 -54.29
CA LEU A 5 -12.03 5.63 -52.87
C LEU A 5 -10.82 6.28 -52.17
N ALA A 6 -11.03 7.35 -51.40
CA ALA A 6 -10.12 7.82 -50.34
C ALA A 6 -10.86 8.92 -49.53
N GLY A 7 -10.89 8.94 -48.20
CA GLY A 7 -10.28 8.09 -47.20
C GLY A 7 -10.94 8.32 -45.83
N LEU A 8 -11.03 7.24 -45.05
CA LEU A 8 -11.37 7.25 -43.63
C LEU A 8 -10.16 7.82 -42.86
N ALA A 9 -10.31 8.96 -42.19
CA ALA A 9 -9.33 9.44 -41.22
C ALA A 9 -9.70 8.91 -39.83
N ILE A 10 -9.07 7.80 -39.43
CA ILE A 10 -9.16 7.24 -38.08
C ILE A 10 -8.18 8.02 -37.19
N CYS A 11 -8.71 8.95 -36.37
CA CYS A 11 -7.98 9.51 -35.24
C CYS A 11 -8.19 8.61 -34.01
N ALA A 12 -7.34 7.59 -33.86
CA ALA A 12 -7.24 6.81 -32.63
C ALA A 12 -5.80 6.91 -32.10
N ALA A 13 -5.50 8.01 -31.41
CA ALA A 13 -4.22 8.23 -30.75
C ALA A 13 -4.40 8.28 -29.22
N GLY A 14 -4.02 7.18 -28.58
CA GLY A 14 -3.24 7.17 -27.33
C GLY A 14 -3.88 7.74 -26.06
N LEU A 15 -4.73 6.96 -25.39
CA LEU A 15 -4.90 7.04 -23.94
C LEU A 15 -4.32 5.77 -23.29
N ALA A 16 -3.02 5.54 -23.46
CA ALA A 16 -2.27 4.76 -22.49
C ALA A 16 -2.03 5.67 -21.28
N ALA A 17 -3.08 5.88 -20.48
CA ALA A 17 -2.94 6.51 -19.18
C ALA A 17 -2.11 5.56 -18.32
N CYS A 18 -0.80 5.75 -18.30
CA CYS A 18 0.10 5.13 -17.34
C CYS A 18 -0.43 5.48 -15.95
N SER A 19 -1.13 4.55 -15.31
CA SER A 19 -1.45 4.68 -13.91
C SER A 19 -0.13 4.87 -13.17
N PRO A 20 -0.01 5.86 -12.27
CA PRO A 20 1.24 6.08 -11.55
C PRO A 20 1.58 4.79 -10.79
N GLY A 21 2.69 4.18 -11.17
CA GLY A 21 3.28 3.04 -10.49
C GLY A 21 4.34 3.50 -9.50
N LEU A 22 5.17 2.56 -9.09
CA LEU A 22 6.39 2.86 -8.33
C LEU A 22 7.34 3.78 -9.14
N PRO A 23 8.26 4.50 -8.46
CA PRO A 23 9.21 5.38 -9.12
C PRO A 23 10.04 4.66 -10.20
N GLU A 24 10.51 5.41 -11.21
CA GLU A 24 11.32 4.84 -12.28
C GLU A 24 12.58 4.15 -11.74
N GLY A 25 12.86 2.94 -12.24
CA GLY A 25 14.00 2.13 -11.81
C GLY A 25 13.82 1.47 -10.43
N VAL A 26 12.62 1.48 -9.84
CA VAL A 26 12.23 0.59 -8.73
C VAL A 26 11.55 -0.64 -9.32
N ASP A 27 12.05 -1.83 -8.96
CA ASP A 27 11.50 -3.11 -9.39
C ASP A 27 10.36 -3.54 -8.46
N GLU A 28 9.14 -3.60 -9.00
CA GLU A 28 7.95 -4.02 -8.27
C GLU A 28 8.05 -5.45 -7.72
N ALA A 29 8.68 -6.38 -8.46
CA ALA A 29 8.86 -7.75 -8.01
C ALA A 29 9.84 -7.81 -6.82
N LYS A 30 10.88 -6.97 -6.84
CA LYS A 30 11.79 -6.83 -5.70
C LYS A 30 11.06 -6.27 -4.48
N VAL A 31 10.28 -5.19 -4.64
CA VAL A 31 9.45 -4.64 -3.55
C VAL A 31 8.53 -5.71 -2.97
N HIS A 32 7.87 -6.49 -3.83
CA HIS A 32 7.01 -7.59 -3.40
C HIS A 32 7.76 -8.66 -2.60
N ASN A 33 8.93 -9.08 -3.09
CA ASN A 33 9.73 -10.11 -2.43
C ASN A 33 10.26 -9.66 -1.07
N GLU A 34 10.73 -8.42 -0.94
CA GLU A 34 11.21 -7.89 0.34
C GLU A 34 10.08 -7.76 1.36
N ILE A 35 8.89 -7.29 0.96
CA ILE A 35 7.72 -7.25 1.84
C ILE A 35 7.31 -8.66 2.27
N SER A 36 7.28 -9.61 1.32
CA SER A 36 6.93 -11.01 1.59
C SER A 36 7.90 -11.66 2.58
N SER A 37 9.20 -11.40 2.42
CA SER A 37 10.24 -11.89 3.33
C SER A 37 10.10 -11.29 4.74
N ALA A 38 9.82 -9.99 4.82
CA ALA A 38 9.80 -9.27 6.10
C ALA A 38 8.55 -9.55 6.94
N ILE A 39 7.36 -9.53 6.31
CA ILE A 39 6.05 -9.61 6.99
C ILE A 39 4.98 -10.41 6.21
N GLY A 40 5.39 -11.31 5.31
CA GLY A 40 4.47 -12.11 4.51
C GLY A 40 3.57 -12.99 5.36
N ASP A 41 2.26 -12.76 5.25
CA ASP A 41 1.19 -13.58 5.82
C ASP A 41 -0.08 -13.37 4.97
N PRO A 42 -0.95 -14.39 4.84
CA PRO A 42 -2.21 -14.25 4.10
C PRO A 42 -3.12 -13.11 4.59
N ASN A 43 -2.98 -12.69 5.85
CA ASN A 43 -3.75 -11.61 6.48
C ASN A 43 -2.99 -10.28 6.55
N THR A 44 -1.79 -10.19 5.97
CA THR A 44 -1.06 -8.93 5.82
C THR A 44 -1.50 -8.20 4.57
N CYS A 45 -1.79 -6.90 4.68
CA CYS A 45 -1.85 -5.98 3.55
C CYS A 45 -0.81 -4.87 3.72
N VAL A 46 -0.17 -4.49 2.61
CA VAL A 46 0.66 -3.28 2.52
C VAL A 46 0.22 -2.49 1.30
N LEU A 47 -0.01 -1.20 1.48
CA LEU A 47 -0.23 -0.24 0.41
C LEU A 47 0.92 0.76 0.38
N ILE A 48 1.31 1.16 -0.83
CA ILE A 48 2.13 2.35 -1.05
C ILE A 48 1.30 3.32 -1.89
N GLY A 49 1.30 4.59 -1.51
CA GLY A 49 0.53 5.61 -2.19
C GLY A 49 1.25 6.96 -2.23
N GLN A 50 0.72 7.85 -3.07
CA GLN A 50 1.26 9.20 -3.24
C GLN A 50 0.96 10.07 -2.01
N GLN A 51 1.95 10.85 -1.56
CA GLN A 51 1.73 11.91 -0.58
C GLN A 51 0.72 12.94 -1.10
N GLY A 52 -0.06 13.54 -0.20
CA GLY A 52 -1.09 14.53 -0.50
C GLY A 52 -2.39 13.97 -1.07
N THR A 53 -2.39 12.81 -1.74
CA THR A 53 -3.63 12.22 -2.31
C THR A 53 -3.98 10.86 -1.72
N GLY A 54 -2.99 10.09 -1.25
CA GLY A 54 -3.19 8.69 -0.85
C GLY A 54 -3.48 7.77 -2.04
N LYS A 55 -3.30 8.23 -3.29
CA LYS A 55 -3.52 7.39 -4.47
C LYS A 55 -2.56 6.21 -4.46
N VAL A 56 -3.12 5.00 -4.37
CA VAL A 56 -2.35 3.75 -4.33
C VAL A 56 -1.59 3.54 -5.63
N VAL A 57 -0.30 3.27 -5.51
CA VAL A 57 0.62 2.95 -6.63
C VAL A 57 1.16 1.53 -6.56
N TYR A 58 1.04 0.88 -5.39
CA TYR A 58 1.44 -0.51 -5.18
C TYR A 58 0.62 -1.14 -4.06
N ARG A 59 0.41 -2.47 -4.18
CA ARG A 59 -0.30 -3.27 -3.19
C ARG A 59 0.35 -4.63 -3.02
N TYR A 60 0.59 -4.97 -1.77
CA TYR A 60 0.85 -6.34 -1.35
C TYR A 60 -0.46 -6.98 -0.90
N ASN A 61 -0.73 -8.20 -1.39
CA ASN A 61 -1.95 -8.98 -1.16
C ASN A 61 -3.19 -8.46 -1.95
N SER A 62 -4.33 -9.11 -1.77
CA SER A 62 -5.52 -8.91 -2.58
C SER A 62 -6.36 -7.69 -2.15
N HIS A 63 -7.32 -7.31 -3.00
CA HIS A 63 -8.32 -6.30 -2.65
C HIS A 63 -9.16 -6.69 -1.43
N THR A 64 -9.45 -7.97 -1.26
CA THR A 64 -10.26 -8.47 -0.13
C THR A 64 -9.49 -8.40 1.17
N THR A 65 -8.20 -8.75 1.19
CA THR A 65 -7.36 -8.64 2.39
C THR A 65 -7.15 -7.18 2.78
N CYS A 66 -6.89 -6.31 1.80
CA CYS A 66 -6.69 -4.88 2.06
C CYS A 66 -7.98 -4.11 2.37
N GLY A 67 -9.14 -4.63 1.99
CA GLY A 67 -10.44 -3.99 2.22
C GLY A 67 -11.03 -4.26 3.61
N ARG A 68 -10.31 -4.96 4.50
CA ARG A 68 -10.81 -5.31 5.83
C ARG A 68 -10.93 -4.07 6.71
N SER A 69 -12.10 -3.92 7.33
CA SER A 69 -12.33 -2.95 8.41
C SER A 69 -11.99 -3.59 9.75
N LEU A 70 -11.05 -3.00 10.48
CA LEU A 70 -10.45 -3.55 11.69
C LEU A 70 -10.32 -2.46 12.76
N PRO A 71 -10.21 -2.79 14.06
CA PRO A 71 -10.09 -1.78 15.12
C PRO A 71 -8.89 -0.86 14.91
N ALA A 72 -9.07 0.46 15.05
CA ALA A 72 -8.00 1.43 14.82
C ALA A 72 -6.94 1.49 15.94
N CYS A 73 -7.22 0.82 17.06
CA CYS A 73 -6.40 0.79 18.29
C CYS A 73 -6.21 2.14 18.99
N GLN A 74 -6.70 3.24 18.43
CA GLN A 74 -6.83 4.54 19.07
C GLN A 74 -8.32 4.91 19.08
N GLY A 75 -8.98 4.68 20.21
CA GLY A 75 -10.42 4.88 20.36
C GLY A 75 -11.26 3.70 19.86
N ALA A 76 -12.56 3.93 19.70
CA ALA A 76 -13.55 2.90 19.38
C ALA A 76 -13.81 2.70 17.88
N ALA A 77 -13.16 3.49 17.01
CA ALA A 77 -13.41 3.44 15.57
C ALA A 77 -12.71 2.24 14.91
N ALA A 78 -13.38 1.67 13.92
CA ALA A 78 -12.73 0.78 12.96
C ALA A 78 -12.13 1.62 11.81
N GLN A 79 -11.10 1.10 11.16
CA GLN A 79 -10.45 1.70 10.00
C GLN A 79 -10.04 0.61 9.00
N THR A 80 -9.84 1.01 7.75
CA THR A 80 -9.16 0.21 6.74
C THR A 80 -7.70 0.66 6.59
N VAL A 81 -6.89 -0.14 5.89
CA VAL A 81 -5.51 0.27 5.53
C VAL A 81 -5.47 1.43 4.53
N ASP A 82 -6.52 1.60 3.73
CA ASP A 82 -6.68 2.74 2.81
C ASP A 82 -6.95 4.05 3.59
N ASP A 83 -7.76 3.99 4.65
CA ASP A 83 -7.97 5.13 5.55
C ASP A 83 -6.66 5.55 6.23
N LEU A 84 -5.89 4.56 6.72
CA LEU A 84 -4.57 4.79 7.31
C LEU A 84 -3.58 5.40 6.30
N LEU A 85 -3.59 4.90 5.05
CA LEU A 85 -2.76 5.42 3.96
C LEU A 85 -3.11 6.88 3.66
N LYS A 86 -4.39 7.20 3.52
CA LYS A 86 -4.88 8.56 3.24
C LYS A 86 -4.54 9.51 4.37
N ALA A 87 -4.76 9.12 5.63
CA ALA A 87 -4.37 9.94 6.78
C ALA A 87 -2.86 10.25 6.76
N THR A 88 -2.03 9.23 6.57
CA THR A 88 -0.57 9.36 6.50
C THR A 88 -0.13 10.19 5.28
N ALA A 89 -0.80 10.08 4.14
CA ALA A 89 -0.52 10.88 2.96
C ALA A 89 -0.76 12.38 3.21
N GLN A 90 -1.74 12.73 4.06
CA GLN A 90 -2.04 14.12 4.41
C GLN A 90 -1.09 14.69 5.47
N ASP A 91 -0.96 14.00 6.61
CA ASP A 91 -0.27 14.55 7.77
C ASP A 91 1.19 14.11 7.91
N ARG A 92 1.60 13.10 7.13
CA ARG A 92 2.95 12.53 7.11
C ARG A 92 3.41 11.97 8.46
N GLN A 93 2.47 11.72 9.37
CA GLN A 93 2.77 11.21 10.70
C GLN A 93 2.94 9.70 10.68
N PRO A 94 4.08 9.17 11.16
CA PRO A 94 4.26 7.74 11.28
C PRO A 94 3.33 7.19 12.37
N ARG A 95 2.78 6.00 12.13
CA ARG A 95 1.90 5.31 13.08
C ARG A 95 2.37 3.88 13.24
N ALA A 96 2.33 3.40 14.48
CA ALA A 96 2.73 2.05 14.85
C ALA A 96 1.89 1.62 16.05
N THR A 97 0.68 1.12 15.82
CA THR A 97 -0.29 0.79 16.86
C THR A 97 -0.70 -0.68 16.82
N SER A 98 -1.16 -1.20 17.96
CA SER A 98 -1.69 -2.57 18.04
C SER A 98 -2.69 -2.69 19.16
N CYS A 99 -3.61 -3.63 19.01
CA CYS A 99 -4.65 -3.96 19.97
C CYS A 99 -5.25 -5.33 19.63
N ASN A 100 -6.12 -5.84 20.52
CA ASN A 100 -6.90 -7.03 20.22
C ASN A 100 -7.92 -6.72 19.12
N SER A 101 -8.02 -7.59 18.12
CA SER A 101 -9.04 -7.51 17.06
C SER A 101 -10.33 -8.21 17.46
N THR A 102 -10.28 -9.12 18.42
CA THR A 102 -11.44 -9.85 18.98
C THR A 102 -11.60 -9.56 20.48
N ALA A 103 -12.85 -9.62 20.96
CA ALA A 103 -13.19 -9.33 22.36
C ALA A 103 -12.56 -10.33 23.35
N ASP A 104 -12.37 -11.58 22.92
CA ASP A 104 -11.74 -12.65 23.72
C ASP A 104 -10.20 -12.57 23.74
N GLY A 105 -9.61 -11.63 22.98
CA GLY A 105 -8.16 -11.46 22.89
C GLY A 105 -7.42 -12.57 22.15
N SER A 106 -8.13 -13.50 21.50
CA SER A 106 -7.52 -14.59 20.73
C SER A 106 -6.75 -14.10 19.50
N ARG A 107 -7.09 -12.90 18.99
CA ARG A 107 -6.48 -12.31 17.81
C ARG A 107 -6.09 -10.86 18.04
N GLY A 108 -4.99 -10.47 17.42
CA GLY A 108 -4.48 -9.10 17.42
C GLY A 108 -4.54 -8.46 16.04
N VAL A 109 -4.48 -7.13 16.02
CA VAL A 109 -4.21 -6.34 14.82
C VAL A 109 -3.02 -5.42 15.07
N GLY A 110 -2.09 -5.39 14.12
CA GLY A 110 -1.00 -4.43 14.05
C GLY A 110 -1.17 -3.49 12.87
N TRP A 111 -0.92 -2.20 13.08
CA TRP A 111 -0.95 -1.15 12.07
C TRP A 111 0.41 -0.46 12.00
N ALA A 112 0.91 -0.21 10.80
CA ALA A 112 2.11 0.57 10.57
C ALA A 112 1.94 1.51 9.38
N SER A 113 2.39 2.76 9.48
CA SER A 113 2.45 3.68 8.35
C SER A 113 3.58 4.69 8.50
N GLY A 114 4.02 5.26 7.38
CA GLY A 114 5.06 6.29 7.39
C GLY A 114 5.37 6.82 5.99
N VAL A 115 6.23 7.83 5.96
CA VAL A 115 6.79 8.39 4.72
C VAL A 115 7.93 7.52 4.21
N LEU A 116 8.06 7.44 2.88
CA LEU A 116 9.21 6.82 2.22
C LEU A 116 10.28 7.87 1.90
N THR A 117 11.52 7.42 1.72
CA THR A 117 12.70 8.29 1.59
C THR A 117 13.50 7.90 0.33
N GLY A 118 14.62 8.55 0.03
CA GLY A 118 15.41 8.19 -1.16
C GLY A 118 14.56 8.24 -2.44
N LYS A 119 14.52 7.16 -3.23
CA LYS A 119 13.70 7.12 -4.46
C LYS A 119 12.19 7.04 -4.17
N GLY A 120 11.78 6.63 -2.97
CA GLY A 120 10.40 6.67 -2.51
C GLY A 120 9.94 8.04 -2.03
N GLN A 121 10.79 9.08 -2.09
CA GLN A 121 10.41 10.44 -1.70
C GLN A 121 9.12 10.88 -2.42
N GLY A 122 8.16 11.39 -1.66
CA GLY A 122 6.83 11.75 -2.18
C GLY A 122 5.81 10.60 -2.12
N LEU A 123 6.21 9.43 -1.61
CA LEU A 123 5.31 8.31 -1.30
C LEU A 123 5.16 8.10 0.22
N VAL A 124 4.11 7.39 0.60
CA VAL A 124 3.84 6.88 1.94
C VAL A 124 3.47 5.40 1.84
N TYR A 125 3.69 4.66 2.92
CA TYR A 125 3.15 3.31 3.07
C TYR A 125 2.14 3.24 4.21
N ALA A 126 1.23 2.28 4.12
CA ALA A 126 0.39 1.84 5.22
C ALA A 126 0.26 0.32 5.17
N ALA A 127 0.25 -0.32 6.33
CA ALA A 127 0.20 -1.75 6.47
C ALA A 127 -0.67 -2.18 7.63
N VAL A 128 -1.30 -3.34 7.47
CA VAL A 128 -2.09 -4.01 8.50
C VAL A 128 -1.81 -5.49 8.50
N MET A 129 -1.76 -6.09 9.68
CA MET A 129 -1.69 -7.53 9.88
C MET A 129 -2.65 -7.91 11.00
N GLU A 130 -3.52 -8.89 10.75
CA GLU A 130 -4.50 -9.34 11.74
C GLU A 130 -4.48 -10.86 11.88
N GLY A 131 -4.41 -11.35 13.11
CA GLY A 131 -4.39 -12.78 13.39
C GLY A 131 -3.88 -13.14 14.78
N GLU A 132 -3.81 -14.44 15.06
CA GLU A 132 -3.34 -14.97 16.35
C GLU A 132 -1.87 -14.65 16.63
N ARG A 133 -1.07 -14.51 15.57
CA ARG A 133 0.36 -14.18 15.61
C ARG A 133 0.67 -12.89 14.86
N SER A 134 -0.27 -11.94 14.87
CA SER A 134 -0.06 -10.63 14.23
C SER A 134 1.17 -9.95 14.83
N PHE A 135 2.02 -9.40 13.98
CA PHE A 135 3.11 -8.57 14.47
C PHE A 135 2.59 -7.27 15.07
N PRO A 136 3.16 -6.81 16.19
CA PRO A 136 2.89 -5.47 16.68
C PRO A 136 3.28 -4.42 15.63
N GLY A 137 2.53 -3.32 15.57
CA GLY A 137 2.71 -2.23 14.61
C GLY A 137 4.11 -1.63 14.63
N ARG A 138 4.76 -1.58 15.80
CA ARG A 138 6.17 -1.18 15.91
C ARG A 138 7.10 -2.14 15.15
N MET A 139 6.91 -3.44 15.34
CA MET A 139 7.70 -4.45 14.62
C MET A 139 7.43 -4.41 13.12
N MET A 140 6.16 -4.23 12.71
CA MET A 140 5.82 -4.05 11.30
C MET A 140 6.51 -2.82 10.71
N SER A 141 6.48 -1.68 11.42
CA SER A 141 7.13 -0.44 10.98
C SER A 141 8.64 -0.62 10.80
N ASP A 142 9.32 -1.24 11.76
CA ASP A 142 10.76 -1.49 11.69
C ASP A 142 11.13 -2.42 10.53
N ARG A 143 10.37 -3.51 10.35
CA ARG A 143 10.62 -4.49 9.29
C ARG A 143 10.31 -3.95 7.91
N LEU A 144 9.21 -3.21 7.76
CA LEU A 144 8.84 -2.60 6.48
C LEU A 144 9.76 -1.47 6.09
N SER A 145 10.21 -0.64 7.05
CA SER A 145 11.15 0.44 6.74
C SER A 145 12.44 -0.12 6.15
N ARG A 146 12.95 -1.24 6.70
CA ARG A 146 14.11 -1.93 6.15
C ARG A 146 13.82 -2.57 4.79
N ALA A 147 12.74 -3.35 4.67
CA ALA A 147 12.38 -4.03 3.44
C ALA A 147 12.17 -3.07 2.26
N LEU A 148 11.54 -1.93 2.50
CA LEU A 148 11.31 -0.92 1.46
C LEU A 148 12.61 -0.22 1.07
N GLN A 149 13.50 0.08 2.03
CA GLN A 149 14.85 0.59 1.73
C GLN A 149 15.68 -0.41 0.91
N ASP A 150 15.65 -1.69 1.28
CA ASP A 150 16.37 -2.77 0.58
C ASP A 150 15.81 -2.96 -0.84
N ALA A 151 14.51 -2.73 -1.04
CA ALA A 151 13.86 -2.69 -2.34
C ALA A 151 14.16 -1.42 -3.16
N GLY A 152 14.77 -0.41 -2.55
CA GLY A 152 15.19 0.84 -3.19
C GLY A 152 14.19 1.99 -3.06
N LEU A 153 13.31 1.96 -2.06
CA LEU A 153 12.31 2.99 -1.70
C LEU A 153 12.65 3.76 -0.40
#